data_AF-A0A644W5G6-F1
#
_entry.id   AF-A0A644W5G6-F1
#
_cell.length_a   1.000
_cell.length_b   1.000
_cell.length_c   1.000
_cell.angle_alpha   90.00
_cell.angle_beta   90.00
_cell.angle_gamma   90.00
#
_symmetry.space_group_name_H-M   'P 1'
#
loop_
_entity.id
_entity.type
_entity.pdbx_description
1 polymer ?
#
loop_
_entity_poly.entity_id
_entity_poly.type
_entity_poly.pdbx_seq_one_letter_code
_entity_poly.pdbx_strand_id
1 'polypeptide(L)'
;MTKLKLMEQKYYDFMNDIAKDDLLEGLLGYGMFADKIPPIFTSLPLYNFCKSTGYTWTSKKDFSSISYESIRNISVPRILSIPHPAAYVNLCKYLHDIWPYLQKHFFEKTKDQSFKVSRVHLRKMKDTKELFEMNYTNGFKDGYPETDISIGARYIVKADISNCFPSIYTHAISWALVGLTEAKANQTDRSKWYYKIDYYTRAMKDNETHGILIGPHSSNLISEIILCAVDNELTSKYKYTRHIDDYTCFASSNQEAEEFLLSLSTTLKTYGLALNHKKTEIISLPAPSDKSWKTVLNNIQLQDTISISELKRYLDTAIELSKSNENIAVLKYAIKVLSKKTFSDKVKDYYFKRIHHLIIIYPYLLPLIEENVIKPLDIENERIKSLSDDILEDGIKYRRYAAINYALYFALKFKFKLIETDFIGMSKKCEDCVFMVLSFLYDKINNPDNIEQYKEIALKLQADIIDMDKYWLFIYEVLTKDELLDHQYKALKNGRVTFIKTI
;
A
#
# COMPACT_ATOMS: atom_id res chain seq x y z
N MET A 1 -13.52 38.26 8.70
CA MET A 1 -12.69 37.09 8.36
C MET A 1 -12.70 36.05 9.50
N THR A 2 -13.87 35.67 10.03
CA THR A 2 -13.92 35.02 11.36
C THR A 2 -14.91 33.87 11.48
N LYS A 3 -15.20 33.18 10.37
CA LYS A 3 -16.01 31.93 10.35
C LYS A 3 -15.46 30.82 9.43
N LEU A 4 -14.33 31.03 8.76
CA LEU A 4 -13.70 30.06 7.85
C LEU A 4 -12.47 29.35 8.43
N LYS A 5 -12.14 29.60 9.71
CA LYS A 5 -11.22 28.76 10.50
C LYS A 5 -11.98 27.55 11.07
N LEU A 6 -12.74 26.84 10.22
CA LEU A 6 -13.15 25.48 10.54
C LEU A 6 -11.84 24.71 10.69
N MET A 7 -11.47 24.41 11.93
CA MET A 7 -10.11 24.09 12.36
C MET A 7 -9.48 23.00 11.51
N GLU A 8 -8.48 23.39 10.70
CA GLU A 8 -7.49 22.44 10.20
C GLU A 8 -6.97 21.64 11.39
N GLN A 9 -7.02 20.31 11.27
CA GLN A 9 -6.61 19.43 12.36
C GLN A 9 -5.09 19.32 12.37
N LYS A 10 -4.48 19.39 13.55
CA LYS A 10 -3.07 19.06 13.72
C LYS A 10 -2.86 17.57 13.53
N TYR A 11 -1.62 17.15 13.27
CA TYR A 11 -1.30 15.73 13.07
C TYR A 11 -1.80 14.85 14.23
N TYR A 12 -1.50 15.25 15.47
CA TYR A 12 -1.91 14.49 16.65
C TYR A 12 -3.43 14.39 16.83
N ASP A 13 -4.22 15.33 16.30
CA ASP A 13 -5.68 15.24 16.36
C ASP A 13 -6.17 14.02 15.57
N PHE A 14 -5.56 13.73 14.41
CA PHE A 14 -5.88 12.53 13.62
C PHE A 14 -5.51 11.23 14.35
N MET A 15 -4.43 11.23 15.11
CA MET A 15 -4.03 10.07 15.92
C MET A 15 -4.96 9.89 17.13
N ASN A 16 -5.41 10.99 17.73
CA ASN A 16 -6.34 10.98 18.85
C ASN A 16 -7.77 10.60 18.41
N ASP A 17 -8.15 10.91 17.17
CA ASP A 17 -9.44 10.51 16.57
C ASP A 17 -9.56 8.97 16.40
N ILE A 18 -8.45 8.23 16.37
CA ILE A 18 -8.41 6.76 16.28
C ILE A 18 -8.47 6.18 17.70
N ALA A 19 -9.58 5.55 18.07
CA ALA A 19 -9.64 4.78 19.31
C ALA A 19 -8.80 3.49 19.19
N LYS A 20 -8.30 2.95 20.31
CA LYS A 20 -7.49 1.72 20.29
C LYS A 20 -8.19 0.54 19.59
N ASP A 21 -9.50 0.40 19.77
CA ASP A 21 -10.29 -0.68 19.15
C ASP A 21 -10.48 -0.45 17.65
N ASP A 22 -10.62 0.82 17.22
CA ASP A 22 -10.64 1.18 15.80
C ASP A 22 -9.26 0.93 15.16
N LEU A 23 -8.17 1.19 15.88
CA LEU A 23 -6.82 0.84 15.43
C LEU A 23 -6.71 -0.66 15.19
N LEU A 24 -7.13 -1.47 16.17
CA LEU A 24 -7.05 -2.92 16.06
C LEU A 24 -7.88 -3.46 14.89
N GLU A 25 -9.13 -3.01 14.75
CA GLU A 25 -10.01 -3.38 13.64
C GLU A 25 -9.42 -2.95 12.29
N GLY A 26 -8.97 -1.70 12.19
CA GLY A 26 -8.46 -1.14 10.93
C GLY A 26 -7.12 -1.74 10.49
N LEU A 27 -6.26 -2.14 11.43
CA LEU A 27 -5.03 -2.86 11.11
C LEU A 27 -5.31 -4.33 10.80
N LEU A 28 -5.92 -5.07 11.74
CA LEU A 28 -6.05 -6.52 11.64
C LEU A 28 -7.16 -6.99 10.68
N GLY A 29 -8.27 -6.24 10.56
CA GLY A 29 -9.39 -6.63 9.70
C GLY A 29 -9.29 -6.09 8.27
N TYR A 30 -8.65 -4.93 8.11
CA TYR A 30 -8.68 -4.17 6.85
C TYR A 30 -7.28 -3.74 6.35
N GLY A 31 -6.23 -3.89 7.16
CA GLY A 31 -4.90 -3.38 6.85
C GLY A 31 -3.85 -4.43 6.50
N MET A 32 -4.22 -5.72 6.45
CA MET A 32 -3.29 -6.83 6.21
C MET A 32 -2.87 -6.96 4.73
N PHE A 33 -3.80 -6.74 3.79
CA PHE A 33 -3.58 -6.87 2.35
C PHE A 33 -3.49 -5.48 1.71
N ALA A 34 -2.50 -5.26 0.84
CA ALA A 34 -2.31 -3.99 0.15
C ALA A 34 -3.33 -3.78 -0.98
N ASP A 35 -3.65 -2.51 -1.28
CA ASP A 35 -4.60 -2.06 -2.32
C ASP A 35 -4.24 -2.50 -3.75
N LYS A 36 -3.01 -2.97 -3.98
CA LYS A 36 -2.52 -3.44 -5.29
C LYS A 36 -2.77 -4.91 -5.56
N ILE A 37 -2.93 -5.71 -4.51
CA ILE A 37 -3.25 -7.12 -4.63
C ILE A 37 -4.70 -7.22 -5.14
N PRO A 38 -5.07 -8.20 -5.97
CA PRO A 38 -6.44 -8.36 -6.43
C PRO A 38 -7.44 -8.27 -5.25
N PRO A 39 -8.55 -7.52 -5.37
CA PRO A 39 -9.41 -7.16 -4.25
C PRO A 39 -10.34 -8.31 -3.78
N ILE A 40 -9.86 -9.55 -3.91
CA ILE A 40 -10.46 -10.81 -3.47
C ILE A 40 -10.04 -11.19 -2.04
N PHE A 41 -8.94 -10.65 -1.52
CA PHE A 41 -8.43 -11.03 -0.21
C PHE A 41 -8.97 -10.13 0.91
N THR A 42 -9.15 -10.70 2.11
CA THR A 42 -9.59 -9.98 3.32
C THR A 42 -9.06 -10.65 4.58
N SER A 43 -8.92 -9.88 5.66
CA SER A 43 -8.54 -10.38 6.99
C SER A 43 -9.64 -10.14 8.04
N LEU A 44 -10.82 -9.67 7.62
CA LEU A 44 -11.95 -9.41 8.53
C LEU A 44 -12.41 -10.68 9.29
N PRO A 45 -12.51 -11.88 8.66
CA PRO A 45 -12.81 -13.10 9.40
C PRO A 45 -11.75 -13.45 10.45
N LEU A 46 -10.48 -13.17 10.19
CA LEU A 46 -9.39 -13.35 11.16
C LEU A 46 -9.58 -12.41 12.36
N TYR A 47 -9.84 -11.12 12.12
CA TYR A 47 -10.14 -10.16 13.18
C TYR A 47 -11.32 -10.62 14.06
N ASN A 48 -12.43 -11.03 13.44
CA ASN A 48 -13.62 -11.50 14.15
C ASN A 48 -13.33 -12.75 15.00
N PHE A 49 -12.57 -13.69 14.46
CA PHE A 49 -12.14 -14.88 15.19
C PHE A 49 -11.28 -14.51 16.40
N CYS A 50 -10.26 -13.67 16.22
CA CYS A 50 -9.38 -13.24 17.31
C CYS A 50 -10.13 -12.47 18.40
N LYS A 51 -11.13 -11.65 18.02
CA LYS A 51 -12.01 -10.94 18.96
C LYS A 51 -12.82 -11.90 19.82
N SER A 52 -13.31 -13.00 19.23
CA SER A 52 -14.10 -14.01 19.94
C SER A 52 -13.26 -14.92 20.85
N THR A 53 -11.97 -15.08 20.55
CA THR A 53 -11.07 -16.00 21.28
C THR A 53 -10.10 -15.29 22.24
N GLY A 54 -10.17 -13.96 22.34
CA GLY A 54 -9.32 -13.18 23.24
C GLY A 54 -7.88 -12.99 22.77
N TYR A 55 -7.62 -13.07 21.46
CA TYR A 55 -6.31 -12.82 20.84
C TYR A 55 -5.17 -13.72 21.34
N THR A 56 -5.45 -14.98 21.67
CA THR A 56 -4.51 -15.92 22.30
C THR A 56 -3.48 -16.54 21.34
N TRP A 57 -3.00 -15.81 20.33
CA TRP A 57 -2.04 -16.36 19.36
C TRP A 57 -0.60 -16.29 19.88
N THR A 58 -0.30 -17.05 20.93
CA THR A 58 1.03 -17.07 21.56
C THR A 58 2.01 -17.92 20.77
N SER A 59 2.43 -17.47 19.60
CA SER A 59 3.66 -17.96 18.98
C SER A 59 4.81 -17.00 19.31
N LYS A 60 5.88 -17.53 19.90
CA LYS A 60 7.16 -16.81 20.04
C LYS A 60 8.08 -17.02 18.83
N LYS A 61 7.59 -17.71 17.80
CA LYS A 61 8.30 -17.95 16.55
C LYS A 61 8.30 -16.65 15.72
N ASP A 62 9.37 -16.46 14.99
CA ASP A 62 9.42 -15.60 13.82
C ASP A 62 8.80 -16.29 12.61
N PHE A 63 8.39 -15.46 11.66
CA PHE A 63 7.75 -15.89 10.45
C PHE A 63 8.28 -15.10 9.27
N SER A 64 8.32 -15.76 8.13
CA SER A 64 8.50 -15.08 6.85
C SER A 64 7.20 -14.43 6.39
N SER A 65 7.24 -13.80 5.20
CA SER A 65 6.07 -13.17 4.59
C SER A 65 5.91 -13.61 3.14
N ILE A 66 4.67 -13.63 2.66
CA ILE A 66 4.40 -13.85 1.24
C ILE A 66 4.88 -12.61 0.47
N SER A 67 5.66 -12.82 -0.58
CA SER A 67 6.03 -11.76 -1.51
C SER A 67 5.02 -11.65 -2.66
N TYR A 68 4.64 -10.43 -3.02
CA TYR A 68 3.77 -10.14 -4.15
C TYR A 68 4.39 -9.04 -5.00
N GLU A 69 4.69 -9.34 -6.26
CA GLU A 69 5.22 -8.36 -7.18
C GLU A 69 4.10 -7.43 -7.70
N SER A 70 4.23 -6.14 -7.45
CA SER A 70 3.36 -5.11 -8.02
C SER A 70 4.15 -4.20 -8.95
N ILE A 71 3.59 -3.81 -10.09
CA ILE A 71 4.25 -2.88 -11.01
C ILE A 71 4.04 -1.44 -10.53
N ARG A 72 5.09 -0.60 -10.62
CA ARG A 72 5.02 0.84 -10.31
C ARG A 72 4.63 1.68 -11.53
N ASN A 73 4.33 2.95 -11.28
CA ASN A 73 4.05 3.95 -12.31
C ASN A 73 5.21 4.21 -13.29
N ILE A 74 6.41 3.76 -12.96
CA ILE A 74 7.62 3.85 -13.81
C ILE A 74 7.96 2.49 -14.45
N SER A 75 7.01 1.54 -14.48
CA SER A 75 7.17 0.19 -15.04
C SER A 75 8.23 -0.70 -14.38
N VAL A 76 8.69 -0.36 -13.17
CA VAL A 76 9.58 -1.25 -12.39
C VAL A 76 8.79 -2.01 -11.32
N PRO A 77 9.16 -3.27 -11.03
CA PRO A 77 8.59 -4.03 -9.91
C PRO A 77 8.76 -3.35 -8.55
N ARG A 78 7.79 -3.59 -7.67
CA ARG A 78 7.83 -3.33 -6.23
C ARG A 78 7.28 -4.54 -5.52
N ILE A 79 8.09 -5.13 -4.65
CA ILE A 79 7.67 -6.26 -3.83
C ILE A 79 6.84 -5.72 -2.66
N LEU A 80 5.59 -6.14 -2.61
CA LEU A 80 4.69 -6.02 -1.47
C LEU A 80 4.75 -7.31 -0.66
N SER A 81 4.32 -7.24 0.59
CA SER A 81 4.35 -8.36 1.51
C SER A 81 2.97 -8.60 2.13
N ILE A 82 2.56 -9.86 2.22
CA ILE A 82 1.42 -10.29 3.05
C ILE A 82 2.01 -10.99 4.28
N PRO A 83 1.80 -10.44 5.49
CA PRO A 83 2.41 -10.97 6.69
C PRO A 83 1.82 -12.33 7.06
N HIS A 84 2.57 -13.16 7.77
CA HIS A 84 2.02 -14.35 8.41
C HIS A 84 0.96 -13.93 9.46
N PRO A 85 -0.22 -14.57 9.50
CA PRO A 85 -1.35 -14.11 10.31
C PRO A 85 -1.03 -14.11 11.82
N ALA A 86 -0.24 -15.08 12.31
CA ALA A 86 0.21 -15.12 13.70
C ALA A 86 1.02 -13.88 14.13
N ALA A 87 2.07 -13.59 13.36
CA ALA A 87 2.95 -12.45 13.63
C ALA A 87 2.17 -11.13 13.53
N TYR A 88 1.29 -11.02 12.54
CA TYR A 88 0.48 -9.83 12.32
C TYR A 88 -0.52 -9.57 13.45
N VAL A 89 -1.22 -10.61 13.93
CA VAL A 89 -2.12 -10.52 15.09
C VAL A 89 -1.37 -10.04 16.33
N ASN A 90 -0.19 -10.60 16.59
CA ASN A 90 0.63 -10.22 17.74
C ASN A 90 1.09 -8.77 17.68
N LEU A 91 1.58 -8.30 16.52
CA LEU A 91 1.93 -6.90 16.35
C LEU A 91 0.72 -5.98 16.51
N CYS A 92 -0.40 -6.26 15.83
CA CYS A 92 -1.59 -5.42 15.88
C CYS A 92 -2.18 -5.34 17.29
N LYS A 93 -2.24 -6.48 17.99
CA LYS A 93 -2.71 -6.54 19.38
C LYS A 93 -1.79 -5.75 20.31
N TYR A 94 -0.48 -5.88 20.13
CA TYR A 94 0.45 -5.11 20.94
C TYR A 94 0.32 -3.61 20.69
N LEU A 95 0.26 -3.17 19.42
CA LEU A 95 0.02 -1.77 19.05
C LEU A 95 -1.28 -1.23 19.65
N HIS A 96 -2.34 -2.03 19.69
CA HIS A 96 -3.59 -1.70 20.39
C HIS A 96 -3.36 -1.48 21.89
N ASP A 97 -2.64 -2.37 22.56
CA ASP A 97 -2.45 -2.32 24.02
C ASP A 97 -1.61 -1.11 24.44
N ILE A 98 -0.63 -0.72 23.63
CA ILE A 98 0.21 0.45 23.87
C ILE A 98 -0.27 1.72 23.16
N TRP A 99 -1.44 1.70 22.51
CA TRP A 99 -1.90 2.83 21.70
C TRP A 99 -1.89 4.18 22.43
N PRO A 100 -2.30 4.29 23.71
CA PRO A 100 -2.20 5.56 24.45
C PRO A 100 -0.77 6.11 24.56
N TYR A 101 0.25 5.24 24.63
CA TYR A 101 1.66 5.66 24.64
C TYR A 101 2.09 6.20 23.27
N LEU A 102 1.61 5.59 22.18
CA LEU A 102 1.88 6.07 20.82
C LEU A 102 1.16 7.38 20.52
N GLN A 103 -0.09 7.54 20.97
CA GLN A 103 -0.82 8.83 20.88
C GLN A 103 -0.06 9.94 21.61
N LYS A 104 0.47 9.65 22.82
CA LYS A 104 1.34 10.59 23.55
C LYS A 104 2.61 10.92 22.76
N HIS A 105 3.29 9.92 22.18
CA HIS A 105 4.47 10.16 21.32
C HIS A 105 4.12 11.10 20.16
N PHE A 106 3.07 10.82 19.39
CA PHE A 106 2.67 11.68 18.27
C PHE A 106 2.27 13.08 18.72
N PHE A 107 1.59 13.21 19.86
CA PHE A 107 1.32 14.51 20.47
C PHE A 107 2.62 15.26 20.76
N GLU A 108 3.56 14.64 21.47
CA GLU A 108 4.83 15.27 21.84
C GLU A 108 5.66 15.68 20.63
N LYS A 109 5.69 14.86 19.56
CA LYS A 109 6.47 15.14 18.34
C LYS A 109 5.82 16.14 17.40
N THR A 110 4.52 16.43 17.55
CA THR A 110 3.79 17.25 16.57
C THR A 110 3.01 18.43 17.16
N LYS A 111 2.90 18.55 18.49
CA LYS A 111 2.14 19.63 19.14
C LYS A 111 2.62 21.03 18.78
N ASP A 112 3.93 21.19 18.63
CA ASP A 112 4.61 22.47 18.38
C ASP A 112 4.72 22.79 16.88
N GLN A 113 4.26 21.89 16.00
CA GLN A 113 4.16 22.17 14.58
C GLN A 113 3.08 23.24 14.34
N SER A 114 3.46 24.30 13.61
CA SER A 114 2.56 25.39 13.23
C SER A 114 1.53 24.97 12.19
N PHE A 115 1.86 23.94 11.39
CA PHE A 115 0.99 23.30 10.42
C PHE A 115 1.31 21.80 10.36
N LYS A 116 0.42 21.00 9.77
CA LYS A 116 0.65 19.56 9.64
C LYS A 116 1.69 19.24 8.59
N VAL A 117 2.86 18.77 9.03
CA VAL A 117 4.03 18.44 8.19
C VAL A 117 3.84 17.13 7.44
N SER A 118 3.54 16.03 8.14
CA SER A 118 3.23 14.73 7.52
C SER A 118 1.83 14.77 6.90
N ARG A 119 1.77 14.61 5.57
CA ARG A 119 0.55 14.78 4.77
C ARG A 119 -0.17 13.46 4.46
N VAL A 120 0.56 12.35 4.50
CA VAL A 120 0.03 11.00 4.27
C VAL A 120 0.39 10.14 5.48
N HIS A 121 -0.63 9.73 6.24
CA HIS A 121 -0.48 9.02 7.51
C HIS A 121 -1.76 8.24 7.82
N LEU A 122 -1.73 7.43 8.88
CA LEU A 122 -2.93 6.72 9.33
C LEU A 122 -4.01 7.70 9.81
N ARG A 123 -5.27 7.45 9.48
CA ARG A 123 -6.41 8.28 9.89
C ARG A 123 -7.72 7.55 9.65
N LYS A 124 -8.77 7.96 10.36
CA LYS A 124 -10.14 7.61 9.97
C LYS A 124 -10.48 8.22 8.62
N MET A 125 -11.01 7.39 7.73
CA MET A 125 -11.50 7.77 6.41
C MET A 125 -13.01 7.63 6.35
N LYS A 126 -13.62 8.33 5.40
CA LYS A 126 -15.08 8.31 5.23
C LYS A 126 -15.50 6.96 4.62
N ASP A 127 -16.58 6.37 5.12
CA ASP A 127 -17.23 5.19 4.55
C ASP A 127 -16.32 3.93 4.46
N THR A 128 -15.24 3.87 5.23
CA THR A 128 -14.35 2.70 5.32
C THR A 128 -13.76 2.54 6.71
N LYS A 129 -13.39 1.30 7.05
CA LYS A 129 -12.66 0.92 8.27
C LYS A 129 -11.15 0.82 8.04
N GLU A 130 -10.70 0.92 6.80
CA GLU A 130 -9.29 1.10 6.47
C GLU A 130 -8.74 2.39 7.09
N LEU A 131 -7.51 2.34 7.55
CA LEU A 131 -6.85 3.47 8.22
C LEU A 131 -5.78 4.16 7.36
N PHE A 132 -5.47 3.62 6.19
CA PHE A 132 -4.42 4.18 5.33
C PHE A 132 -4.80 4.03 3.86
N GLU A 133 -4.69 5.12 3.11
CA GLU A 133 -4.76 5.11 1.66
C GLU A 133 -3.80 6.18 1.14
N MET A 134 -2.94 5.80 0.18
CA MET A 134 -1.86 6.65 -0.32
C MET A 134 -2.32 8.00 -0.90
N ASN A 135 -3.54 8.09 -1.43
CA ASN A 135 -4.05 9.29 -2.10
C ASN A 135 -5.26 9.91 -1.38
N TYR A 136 -5.53 9.50 -0.14
CA TYR A 136 -6.65 10.06 0.62
C TYR A 136 -6.34 11.49 1.07
N THR A 137 -7.23 12.42 0.75
CA THR A 137 -7.17 13.80 1.22
C THR A 137 -8.55 14.30 1.60
N ASN A 138 -8.59 15.21 2.56
CA ASN A 138 -9.76 15.94 2.99
C ASN A 138 -9.36 17.41 3.16
N GLY A 139 -9.61 18.23 2.13
CA GLY A 139 -9.16 19.63 2.08
C GLY A 139 -9.62 20.47 3.27
N PHE A 140 -10.77 20.16 3.89
CA PHE A 140 -11.25 20.85 5.09
C PHE A 140 -10.41 20.54 6.33
N LYS A 141 -10.00 19.28 6.51
CA LYS A 141 -9.22 18.85 7.68
C LYS A 141 -7.71 19.02 7.48
N ASP A 142 -7.25 18.87 6.24
CA ASP A 142 -5.82 18.83 5.91
C ASP A 142 -5.22 20.21 5.69
N GLY A 143 -6.02 21.17 5.21
CA GLY A 143 -5.53 22.47 4.78
C GLY A 143 -4.60 22.41 3.58
N TYR A 144 -4.04 23.56 3.23
CA TYR A 144 -3.08 23.72 2.11
C TYR A 144 -1.83 24.47 2.57
N PRO A 145 -1.10 23.94 3.58
CA PRO A 145 0.00 24.65 4.24
C PRO A 145 1.10 25.06 3.27
N GLU A 146 1.29 24.33 2.17
CA GLU A 146 2.24 24.65 1.11
C GLU A 146 2.06 26.09 0.59
N THR A 147 0.83 26.59 0.56
CA THR A 147 0.53 27.98 0.13
C THR A 147 1.14 28.98 1.10
N ASP A 148 0.89 28.81 2.39
CA ASP A 148 1.36 29.74 3.43
C ASP A 148 2.87 29.67 3.61
N ILE A 149 3.45 28.47 3.61
CA ILE A 149 4.88 28.29 3.85
C ILE A 149 5.74 28.72 2.66
N SER A 150 5.18 28.77 1.44
CA SER A 150 5.86 29.27 0.25
C SER A 150 6.08 30.79 0.26
N ILE A 151 5.34 31.54 1.09
CA ILE A 151 5.43 33.00 1.13
C ILE A 151 6.83 33.43 1.60
N GLY A 152 7.54 34.17 0.73
CA GLY A 152 8.91 34.64 0.97
C GLY A 152 10.00 33.64 0.57
N ALA A 153 9.63 32.43 0.14
CA ALA A 153 10.59 31.46 -0.37
C ALA A 153 11.10 31.88 -1.77
N ARG A 154 12.39 31.63 -2.01
CA ARG A 154 13.05 31.80 -3.31
C ARG A 154 13.52 30.47 -3.89
N TYR A 155 13.50 29.40 -3.10
CA TYR A 155 13.93 28.06 -3.49
C TYR A 155 12.97 27.01 -2.95
N ILE A 156 12.80 25.93 -3.70
CA ILE A 156 12.17 24.69 -3.25
C ILE A 156 13.24 23.60 -3.21
N VAL A 157 13.28 22.83 -2.14
CA VAL A 157 14.08 21.61 -2.05
C VAL A 157 13.15 20.41 -2.16
N LYS A 158 13.43 19.52 -3.11
CA LYS A 158 12.83 18.18 -3.19
C LYS A 158 13.85 17.18 -2.66
N ALA A 159 13.42 16.31 -1.76
CA ALA A 159 14.25 15.24 -1.23
C ALA A 159 13.39 13.99 -0.99
N ASP A 160 13.99 12.81 -1.10
CA ASP A 160 13.33 11.50 -0.98
C ASP A 160 14.23 10.60 -0.13
N ILE A 161 13.65 9.71 0.68
CA ILE A 161 14.43 8.71 1.44
C ILE A 161 14.74 7.51 0.53
N SER A 162 16.01 7.14 0.45
CA SER A 162 16.44 5.98 -0.33
C SER A 162 15.87 4.68 0.23
N ASN A 163 15.07 3.98 -0.58
CA ASN A 163 14.45 2.70 -0.24
C ASN A 163 13.80 2.68 1.15
N CYS A 164 12.99 3.70 1.48
CA CYS A 164 12.47 3.96 2.83
C CYS A 164 12.10 2.71 3.66
N PHE A 165 11.07 1.95 3.26
CA PHE A 165 10.61 0.80 4.04
C PHE A 165 11.68 -0.32 4.16
N PRO A 166 12.36 -0.73 3.06
CA PRO A 166 13.49 -1.65 3.15
C PRO A 166 14.71 -1.16 3.96
N SER A 167 14.91 0.15 4.11
CA SER A 167 16.06 0.71 4.83
C SER A 167 15.81 0.99 6.32
N ILE A 168 14.55 0.92 6.78
CA ILE A 168 14.23 1.11 8.20
C ILE A 168 14.95 0.05 9.06
N TYR A 169 15.85 0.50 9.93
CA TYR A 169 16.44 -0.33 10.96
C TYR A 169 15.47 -0.41 12.15
N THR A 170 14.99 -1.61 12.46
CA THR A 170 13.90 -1.83 13.45
C THR A 170 14.22 -1.30 14.85
N HIS A 171 15.49 -1.28 15.28
CA HIS A 171 15.87 -0.66 16.56
C HIS A 171 15.69 0.86 16.58
N ALA A 172 15.67 1.52 15.42
CA ALA A 172 15.36 2.95 15.31
C ALA A 172 13.94 3.27 15.81
N ILE A 173 13.03 2.30 15.85
CA ILE A 173 11.71 2.44 16.48
C ILE A 173 11.87 2.82 17.96
N SER A 174 12.73 2.10 18.68
CA SER A 174 13.01 2.41 20.09
C SER A 174 13.70 3.77 20.25
N TRP A 175 14.62 4.10 19.34
CA TRP A 175 15.32 5.39 19.35
C TRP A 175 14.35 6.57 19.15
N ALA A 176 13.36 6.41 18.28
CA ALA A 176 12.34 7.42 18.04
C ALA A 176 11.43 7.63 19.26
N LEU A 177 11.06 6.55 19.96
CA LEU A 177 10.09 6.57 21.05
C LEU A 177 10.66 7.10 22.37
N VAL A 178 11.90 6.75 22.71
CA VAL A 178 12.51 7.13 24.00
C VAL A 178 13.84 7.88 23.89
N GLY A 179 14.32 8.11 22.67
CA GLY A 179 15.64 8.69 22.42
C GLY A 179 16.75 7.64 22.39
N LEU A 180 17.83 7.94 21.66
CA LEU A 180 18.95 7.03 21.44
C LEU A 180 19.66 6.63 22.76
N THR A 181 19.84 7.58 23.68
CA THR A 181 20.53 7.35 24.96
C THR A 181 19.76 6.37 25.84
N GLU A 182 18.46 6.61 26.06
CA GLU A 182 17.60 5.75 26.88
C GLU A 182 17.45 4.36 26.26
N ALA A 183 17.26 4.30 24.94
CA ALA A 183 17.13 3.03 24.21
C ALA A 183 18.41 2.18 24.32
N LYS A 184 19.60 2.80 24.22
CA LYS A 184 20.88 2.09 24.37
C LYS A 184 21.16 1.67 25.81
N ALA A 185 20.85 2.53 26.79
CA ALA A 185 21.03 2.21 28.21
C ALA A 185 20.19 1.00 28.66
N ASN A 186 19.03 0.79 28.04
CA ASN A 186 18.09 -0.27 28.38
C ASN A 186 17.99 -1.37 27.30
N GLN A 187 19.00 -1.54 26.44
CA GLN A 187 18.93 -2.44 25.28
C GLN A 187 18.67 -3.91 25.66
N THR A 188 19.08 -4.34 26.86
CA THR A 188 18.89 -5.70 27.36
C THR A 188 17.57 -5.92 28.10
N ASP A 189 16.88 -4.84 28.50
CA ASP A 189 15.63 -4.92 29.25
C ASP A 189 14.43 -5.14 28.32
N ARG A 190 14.10 -6.42 28.11
CA ARG A 190 12.98 -6.86 27.26
C ARG A 190 11.60 -6.57 27.88
N SER A 191 11.55 -6.07 29.12
CA SER A 191 10.28 -5.69 29.76
C SER A 191 9.75 -4.34 29.26
N LYS A 192 10.63 -3.51 28.69
CA LYS A 192 10.29 -2.17 28.19
C LYS A 192 9.28 -2.24 27.05
N TRP A 193 8.29 -1.36 27.10
CA TRP A 193 7.18 -1.38 26.14
C TRP A 193 7.63 -1.10 24.70
N TYR A 194 8.61 -0.21 24.50
CA TYR A 194 9.11 0.15 23.17
C TYR A 194 9.91 -0.99 22.52
N TYR A 195 10.58 -1.83 23.32
CA TYR A 195 11.33 -3.00 22.82
C TYR A 195 10.42 -4.00 22.13
N LYS A 196 9.22 -4.22 22.66
CA LYS A 196 8.29 -5.20 22.11
C LYS A 196 7.75 -4.80 20.73
N ILE A 197 7.72 -3.52 20.37
CA ILE A 197 7.35 -3.09 19.01
C ILE A 197 8.42 -3.58 18.01
N ASP A 198 9.70 -3.37 18.31
CA ASP A 198 10.81 -3.91 17.54
C ASP A 198 10.70 -5.44 17.44
N TYR A 199 10.53 -6.13 18.56
CA TYR A 199 10.39 -7.59 18.61
C TYR A 199 9.28 -8.11 17.67
N TYR A 200 8.07 -7.57 17.78
CA TYR A 200 6.96 -8.01 16.92
C TYR A 200 7.12 -7.58 15.46
N THR A 201 7.81 -6.46 15.19
CA THR A 201 8.12 -6.04 13.82
C THR A 201 9.08 -7.03 13.15
N ARG A 202 10.15 -7.42 13.86
CA ARG A 202 11.14 -8.41 13.40
C ARG A 202 10.53 -9.80 13.25
N ALA A 203 9.61 -10.18 14.13
CA ALA A 203 8.91 -11.47 14.06
C ALA A 203 8.06 -11.65 12.79
N MET A 204 7.71 -10.58 12.06
CA MET A 204 7.03 -10.67 10.76
C MET A 204 7.99 -10.85 9.57
N LYS A 205 9.30 -10.84 9.80
CA LYS A 205 10.34 -10.84 8.77
C LYS A 205 11.55 -11.65 9.22
N ASP A 206 11.33 -12.90 9.62
CA ASP A 206 12.42 -13.86 9.95
C ASP A 206 13.44 -13.31 10.97
N ASN A 207 12.97 -12.52 11.94
CA ASN A 207 13.79 -11.81 12.94
C ASN A 207 14.81 -10.80 12.38
N GLU A 208 14.74 -10.47 11.09
CA GLU A 208 15.62 -9.51 10.42
C GLU A 208 15.48 -8.12 11.03
N THR A 209 16.61 -7.47 11.29
CA THR A 209 16.62 -6.14 11.89
C THR A 209 16.52 -5.00 10.88
N HIS A 210 16.73 -5.28 9.59
CA HIS A 210 16.70 -4.30 8.51
C HIS A 210 15.50 -4.51 7.59
N GLY A 211 14.78 -3.42 7.34
CA GLY A 211 13.60 -3.37 6.51
C GLY A 211 12.34 -3.81 7.25
N ILE A 212 11.24 -3.11 6.97
CA ILE A 212 9.89 -3.50 7.39
C ILE A 212 9.07 -3.88 6.15
N LEU A 213 8.00 -4.65 6.36
CA LEU A 213 7.12 -5.11 5.28
C LEU A 213 6.49 -3.93 4.52
N ILE A 214 6.31 -4.06 3.20
CA ILE A 214 5.63 -3.05 2.37
C ILE A 214 4.21 -3.53 2.07
N GLY A 215 3.19 -2.71 2.34
CA GLY A 215 1.80 -3.04 2.06
C GLY A 215 0.90 -2.98 3.31
N PRO A 216 1.23 -3.70 4.39
CA PRO A 216 0.40 -3.69 5.59
C PRO A 216 0.33 -2.31 6.25
N HIS A 217 -0.84 -1.95 6.77
CA HIS A 217 -1.07 -0.63 7.38
C HIS A 217 -0.19 -0.41 8.63
N SER A 218 0.14 -1.47 9.36
CA SER A 218 1.00 -1.41 10.55
C SER A 218 2.41 -0.91 10.19
N SER A 219 2.93 -1.23 9.01
CA SER A 219 4.24 -0.74 8.56
C SER A 219 4.23 0.76 8.31
N ASN A 220 3.12 1.32 7.80
CA ASN A 220 2.98 2.77 7.66
C ASN A 220 2.99 3.45 9.03
N LEU A 221 2.34 2.85 10.05
CA LEU A 221 2.37 3.36 11.42
C LEU A 221 3.77 3.31 12.02
N ILE A 222 4.49 2.21 11.83
CA ILE A 222 5.88 2.04 12.30
C ILE A 222 6.79 3.08 11.65
N SER A 223 6.65 3.32 10.34
CA SER A 223 7.40 4.37 9.65
C SER A 223 7.10 5.76 10.23
N GLU A 224 5.83 6.08 10.48
CA GLU A 224 5.44 7.37 11.07
C GLU A 224 5.98 7.57 12.50
N ILE A 225 6.11 6.52 13.31
CA ILE A 225 6.77 6.62 14.64
C ILE A 225 8.17 7.24 14.49
N ILE A 226 8.94 6.77 13.49
CA ILE A 226 10.31 7.22 13.22
C ILE A 226 10.32 8.59 12.56
N LEU A 227 9.53 8.76 11.48
CA LEU A 227 9.59 9.98 10.67
C LEU A 227 8.99 11.20 11.38
N CYS A 228 8.01 11.04 12.29
CA CYS A 228 7.60 12.14 13.16
C CYS A 228 8.70 12.56 14.15
N ALA A 229 9.57 11.65 14.57
CA ALA A 229 10.72 12.00 15.40
C ALA A 229 11.79 12.75 14.59
N VAL A 230 11.99 12.41 13.31
CA VAL A 230 12.80 13.22 12.38
C VAL A 230 12.20 14.61 12.21
N ASP A 231 10.87 14.68 12.01
CA ASP A 231 10.20 15.96 11.79
C ASP A 231 10.31 16.90 12.99
N ASN A 232 10.19 16.37 14.20
CA ASN A 232 10.32 17.13 15.43
C ASN A 232 11.66 17.89 15.54
N GLU A 233 12.76 17.34 15.02
CA GLU A 233 14.08 17.98 15.06
C GLU A 233 14.24 19.13 14.05
N LEU A 234 13.47 19.09 12.94
CA LEU A 234 13.65 19.98 11.79
C LEU A 234 12.63 21.12 11.75
N THR A 235 11.41 20.88 12.24
CA THR A 235 10.26 21.77 12.06
C THR A 235 10.37 23.13 12.76
N SER A 236 11.25 23.27 13.75
CA SER A 236 11.53 24.56 14.38
C SER A 236 12.39 25.49 13.52
N LYS A 237 13.14 24.94 12.54
CA LYS A 237 14.10 25.67 11.72
C LYS A 237 13.66 25.85 10.28
N TYR A 238 12.92 24.89 9.75
CA TYR A 238 12.61 24.80 8.33
C TYR A 238 11.12 24.69 8.07
N LYS A 239 10.69 25.21 6.92
CA LYS A 239 9.30 25.14 6.48
C LYS A 239 9.15 24.13 5.35
N TYR A 240 8.57 22.97 5.64
CA TYR A 240 8.45 21.89 4.67
C TYR A 240 7.24 21.00 4.93
N THR A 241 6.80 20.27 3.92
CA THR A 241 5.83 19.17 4.07
C THR A 241 6.45 17.85 3.67
N ARG A 242 5.90 16.75 4.20
CA ARG A 242 6.37 15.38 3.96
C ARG A 242 5.21 14.48 3.53
N HIS A 243 5.39 13.74 2.44
CA HIS A 243 4.46 12.72 1.96
C HIS A 243 5.16 11.36 2.00
N ILE A 244 4.92 10.57 3.05
CA ILE A 244 5.69 9.35 3.34
C ILE A 244 7.19 9.69 3.43
N ASP A 245 7.97 9.41 2.40
CA ASP A 245 9.41 9.62 2.28
C ASP A 245 9.80 10.86 1.46
N ASP A 246 8.84 11.49 0.77
CA ASP A 246 9.05 12.69 -0.06
C ASP A 246 8.96 13.97 0.79
N TYR A 247 10.03 14.75 0.86
CA TYR A 247 10.11 16.06 1.50
C TYR A 247 10.05 17.18 0.46
N THR A 248 9.29 18.22 0.75
CA THR A 248 9.28 19.49 -0.01
C THR A 248 9.49 20.65 0.95
N CYS A 249 10.69 21.25 0.93
CA CYS A 249 11.05 22.40 1.76
C CYS A 249 11.05 23.70 0.97
N PHE A 250 10.64 24.80 1.61
CA PHE A 250 10.56 26.14 1.05
C PHE A 250 11.57 27.03 1.78
N ALA A 251 12.59 27.48 1.05
CA ALA A 251 13.73 28.22 1.59
C ALA A 251 13.81 29.63 0.99
N SER A 252 14.19 30.60 1.81
CA SER A 252 14.36 32.01 1.43
C SER A 252 15.67 32.28 0.66
N SER A 253 16.67 31.41 0.81
CA SER A 253 17.96 31.50 0.14
C SER A 253 18.48 30.12 -0.27
N ASN A 254 19.45 30.09 -1.18
CA ASN A 254 20.10 28.85 -1.58
C ASN A 254 20.89 28.23 -0.42
N GLN A 255 21.49 29.07 0.43
CA GLN A 255 22.17 28.62 1.64
C GLN A 255 21.21 27.90 2.60
N GLU A 256 20.03 28.47 2.87
CA GLU A 256 19.02 27.81 3.72
C GLU A 256 18.56 26.46 3.12
N ALA A 257 18.46 26.38 1.79
CA ALA A 257 18.13 25.14 1.09
C ALA A 257 19.21 24.05 1.29
N GLU A 258 20.49 24.43 1.18
CA GLU A 258 21.63 23.52 1.44
C GLU A 258 21.69 23.10 2.92
N GLU A 259 21.48 24.05 3.85
CA GLU A 259 21.43 23.79 5.29
C GLU A 259 20.29 22.83 5.67
N PHE A 260 19.12 22.94 5.01
CA PHE A 260 18.03 21.99 5.18
C PHE A 260 18.44 20.59 4.76
N LEU A 261 19.07 20.41 3.58
CA LEU A 261 19.53 19.10 3.11
C LEU A 261 20.56 18.48 4.06
N LEU A 262 21.50 19.28 4.56
CA LEU A 262 22.50 18.82 5.53
C LEU A 262 21.84 18.38 6.85
N SER A 263 20.92 19.18 7.38
CA SER A 263 20.19 18.88 8.61
C SER A 263 19.31 17.64 8.46
N LEU A 264 18.59 17.52 7.34
CA LEU A 264 17.75 16.38 7.02
C LEU A 264 18.59 15.11 6.90
N SER A 265 19.69 15.15 6.13
CA SER A 265 20.62 14.03 5.97
C SER A 265 21.21 13.57 7.31
N THR A 266 21.65 14.51 8.14
CA THR A 266 22.22 14.22 9.48
C THR A 266 21.18 13.60 10.41
N THR A 267 19.95 14.13 10.40
CA THR A 267 18.86 13.65 11.24
C THR A 267 18.40 12.26 10.82
N LEU A 268 18.21 12.02 9.51
CA LEU A 268 17.87 10.70 8.97
C LEU A 268 18.93 9.65 9.33
N LYS A 269 20.22 10.01 9.26
CA LYS A 269 21.33 9.12 9.60
C LYS A 269 21.28 8.63 11.05
N THR A 270 20.80 9.46 11.98
CA THR A 270 20.57 9.05 13.39
C THR A 270 19.61 7.86 13.49
N TYR A 271 18.67 7.74 12.56
CA TYR A 271 17.69 6.64 12.50
C TYR A 271 18.03 5.56 11.46
N GLY A 272 19.25 5.58 10.91
CA GLY A 272 19.70 4.60 9.91
C GLY A 272 19.14 4.81 8.51
N LEU A 273 18.56 5.99 8.23
CA LEU A 273 17.98 6.34 6.94
C LEU A 273 18.94 7.25 6.15
N ALA A 274 18.79 7.27 4.83
CA ALA A 274 19.63 8.07 3.93
C ALA A 274 18.80 8.74 2.83
N LEU A 275 19.26 9.89 2.35
CA LEU A 275 18.65 10.57 1.21
C LEU A 275 18.93 9.86 -0.11
N ASN A 276 17.96 9.94 -1.02
CA ASN A 276 18.12 9.56 -2.40
C ASN A 276 18.71 10.72 -3.20
N HIS A 277 20.03 10.72 -3.34
CA HIS A 277 20.75 11.78 -4.04
C HIS A 277 20.29 12.00 -5.49
N LYS A 278 19.76 10.98 -6.17
CA LYS A 278 19.27 11.10 -7.56
C LYS A 278 17.95 11.86 -7.69
N LYS A 279 17.15 11.88 -6.62
CA LYS A 279 15.87 12.60 -6.56
C LYS A 279 15.95 13.87 -5.70
N THR A 280 17.14 14.19 -5.20
CA THR A 280 17.34 15.38 -4.39
C THR A 280 17.70 16.55 -5.30
N GLU A 281 16.92 17.62 -5.26
CA GLU A 281 17.15 18.80 -6.10
C GLU A 281 16.76 20.09 -5.38
N ILE A 282 17.45 21.18 -5.75
CA ILE A 282 17.13 22.56 -5.33
C ILE A 282 16.67 23.30 -6.58
N ILE A 283 15.45 23.82 -6.53
CA ILE A 283 14.78 24.49 -7.65
C ILE A 283 14.59 25.96 -7.29
N SER A 284 14.98 26.89 -8.17
CA SER A 284 14.72 28.32 -7.99
C SER A 284 13.26 28.65 -8.27
N LEU A 285 12.69 29.55 -7.47
CA LEU A 285 11.34 30.07 -7.66
C LEU A 285 11.34 31.37 -8.51
N PRO A 286 10.27 31.62 -9.30
CA PRO A 286 9.06 30.80 -9.41
C PRO A 286 9.29 29.53 -10.23
N ALA A 287 8.78 28.41 -9.72
CA ALA A 287 8.76 27.13 -10.42
C ALA A 287 7.32 26.78 -10.79
N PRO A 288 7.07 26.12 -11.93
CA PRO A 288 5.76 25.53 -12.21
C PRO A 288 5.39 24.57 -11.07
N SER A 289 4.12 24.58 -10.63
CA SER A 289 3.65 23.58 -9.66
C SER A 289 3.93 22.17 -10.18
N ASP A 290 4.42 21.26 -9.32
CA ASP A 290 4.98 19.91 -9.57
C ASP A 290 4.29 18.98 -10.58
N LYS A 291 3.12 19.33 -11.11
CA LYS A 291 2.33 18.48 -12.00
C LYS A 291 1.81 19.29 -13.18
N SER A 292 2.72 19.86 -13.97
CA SER A 292 2.39 20.52 -15.25
C SER A 292 1.40 19.70 -16.08
N TRP A 293 1.57 18.38 -16.11
CA TRP A 293 0.68 17.46 -16.82
C TRP A 293 -0.76 17.44 -16.28
N LYS A 294 -1.00 17.61 -14.97
CA LYS A 294 -2.36 17.67 -14.41
C LYS A 294 -3.07 18.93 -14.86
N THR A 295 -2.38 20.06 -14.87
CA THR A 295 -2.91 21.33 -15.35
C THR A 295 -3.29 21.23 -16.82
N VAL A 296 -2.41 20.65 -17.65
CA VAL A 296 -2.70 20.42 -19.08
C VAL A 296 -3.95 19.56 -19.26
N LEU A 297 -4.06 18.44 -18.53
CA LEU A 297 -5.24 17.58 -18.61
C LEU A 297 -6.52 18.27 -18.12
N ASN A 298 -6.45 19.03 -17.02
CA ASN A 298 -7.61 19.72 -16.47
C ASN A 298 -8.10 20.87 -17.35
N ASN A 299 -7.21 21.46 -18.15
CA ASN A 299 -7.57 22.51 -19.11
C ASN A 299 -8.33 21.95 -20.34
N ILE A 300 -8.29 20.64 -20.57
CA ILE A 300 -9.12 20.02 -21.59
C ILE A 300 -10.55 19.94 -21.07
N GLN A 301 -11.41 20.82 -21.58
CA GLN A 301 -12.84 20.76 -21.29
C GLN A 301 -13.43 19.47 -21.87
N LEU A 302 -14.07 18.70 -21.00
CA LEU A 302 -14.82 17.50 -21.33
C LEU A 302 -16.27 17.70 -20.94
N GLN A 303 -17.17 17.55 -21.92
CA GLN A 303 -18.61 17.48 -21.66
C GLN A 303 -18.94 16.29 -20.75
N ASP A 304 -20.12 16.31 -20.13
CA ASP A 304 -20.58 15.19 -19.30
C ASP A 304 -20.89 13.95 -20.13
N THR A 305 -21.45 14.15 -21.32
CA THR A 305 -21.52 13.12 -22.37
C THR A 305 -20.37 13.34 -23.34
N ILE A 306 -19.40 12.43 -23.34
CA ILE A 306 -18.16 12.60 -24.11
C ILE A 306 -18.31 12.09 -25.55
N SER A 307 -17.84 12.86 -26.53
CA SER A 307 -17.74 12.43 -27.93
C SER A 307 -16.46 11.62 -28.19
N ILE A 308 -16.42 10.86 -29.31
CA ILE A 308 -15.21 10.11 -29.72
C ILE A 308 -14.03 11.07 -29.92
N SER A 309 -14.25 12.24 -30.52
CA SER A 309 -13.19 13.22 -30.79
C SER A 309 -12.58 13.79 -29.51
N GLU A 310 -13.41 14.11 -28.52
CA GLU A 310 -12.94 14.58 -27.21
C GLU A 310 -12.17 13.50 -26.45
N LEU A 311 -12.70 12.26 -26.46
CA LEU A 311 -12.06 11.12 -25.83
C LEU A 311 -10.67 10.84 -26.43
N LYS A 312 -10.58 10.84 -27.78
CA LYS A 312 -9.31 10.69 -28.50
C LYS A 312 -8.30 11.74 -28.08
N ARG A 313 -8.68 13.02 -28.19
CA ARG A 313 -7.83 14.14 -27.80
C ARG A 313 -7.34 14.00 -26.37
N TYR A 314 -8.24 13.69 -25.44
CA TYR A 314 -7.89 13.58 -24.01
C TYR A 314 -6.94 12.42 -23.73
N LEU A 315 -7.21 11.24 -24.30
CA LEU A 315 -6.35 10.06 -24.11
C LEU A 315 -4.99 10.22 -24.78
N ASP A 316 -4.93 10.78 -25.99
CA ASP A 316 -3.67 10.98 -26.69
C ASP A 316 -2.78 12.00 -25.96
N THR A 317 -3.37 13.10 -25.46
CA THR A 317 -2.65 14.02 -24.56
C THR A 317 -2.18 13.34 -23.28
N ALA A 318 -3.01 12.50 -22.65
CA ALA A 318 -2.60 11.76 -21.45
C ALA A 318 -1.45 10.78 -21.73
N ILE A 319 -1.43 10.14 -22.90
CA ILE A 319 -0.35 9.24 -23.33
C ILE A 319 0.94 10.02 -23.60
N GLU A 320 0.85 11.15 -24.29
CA GLU A 320 2.00 12.02 -24.55
C GLU A 320 2.62 12.52 -23.24
N LEU A 321 1.79 13.02 -22.32
CA LEU A 321 2.22 13.45 -20.99
C LEU A 321 2.81 12.31 -20.17
N SER A 322 2.22 11.11 -20.24
CA SER A 322 2.76 9.92 -19.56
C SER A 322 4.16 9.57 -20.04
N LYS A 323 4.42 9.70 -21.35
CA LYS A 323 5.73 9.40 -21.95
C LYS A 323 6.76 10.47 -21.63
N SER A 324 6.41 11.75 -21.81
CA SER A 324 7.33 12.87 -21.57
C SER A 324 7.74 13.04 -20.11
N ASN A 325 6.88 12.59 -19.18
CA ASN A 325 7.15 12.62 -17.74
C ASN A 325 7.62 11.26 -17.18
N GLU A 326 7.78 10.24 -18.03
CA GLU A 326 8.09 8.85 -17.63
C GLU A 326 7.22 8.33 -16.47
N ASN A 327 5.92 8.68 -16.50
CA ASN A 327 5.02 8.47 -15.36
C ASN A 327 3.62 8.02 -15.79
N ILE A 328 3.35 6.73 -15.65
CA ILE A 328 2.07 6.09 -16.01
C ILE A 328 0.93 6.51 -15.07
N ALA A 329 1.22 7.13 -13.92
CA ALA A 329 0.18 7.69 -13.05
C ALA A 329 -0.68 8.77 -13.77
N VAL A 330 -0.16 9.37 -14.84
CA VAL A 330 -0.91 10.25 -15.75
C VAL A 330 -2.11 9.52 -16.36
N LEU A 331 -1.90 8.30 -16.88
CA LEU A 331 -2.97 7.48 -17.47
C LEU A 331 -3.98 7.04 -16.40
N LYS A 332 -3.51 6.64 -15.22
CA LYS A 332 -4.38 6.33 -14.08
C LYS A 332 -5.28 7.52 -13.73
N TYR A 333 -4.74 8.74 -13.71
CA TYR A 333 -5.52 9.95 -13.47
C TYR A 333 -6.56 10.17 -14.57
N ALA A 334 -6.15 10.09 -15.84
CA ALA A 334 -7.06 10.27 -16.97
C ALA A 334 -8.24 9.28 -16.93
N ILE A 335 -7.99 8.00 -16.62
CA ILE A 335 -9.04 6.98 -16.50
C ILE A 335 -9.98 7.31 -15.34
N LYS A 336 -9.47 7.75 -14.19
CA LYS A 336 -10.32 8.18 -13.06
C LYS A 336 -11.21 9.38 -13.42
N VAL A 337 -10.71 10.34 -14.19
CA VAL A 337 -11.51 11.47 -14.67
C VAL A 337 -12.61 10.98 -15.61
N LEU A 338 -12.26 10.13 -16.58
CA LEU A 338 -13.19 9.56 -17.56
C LEU A 338 -14.25 8.66 -16.91
N SER A 339 -13.94 7.97 -15.81
CA SER A 339 -14.91 7.13 -15.08
C SER A 339 -16.12 7.88 -14.52
N LYS A 340 -16.05 9.22 -14.47
CA LYS A 340 -17.14 10.10 -14.01
C LYS A 340 -17.98 10.66 -15.17
N LYS A 341 -17.69 10.24 -16.40
CA LYS A 341 -18.35 10.73 -17.63
C LYS A 341 -19.32 9.70 -18.18
N THR A 342 -20.25 10.16 -19.01
CA THR A 342 -21.26 9.34 -19.68
C THR A 342 -20.83 9.05 -21.11
N PHE A 343 -21.02 7.80 -21.55
CA PHE A 343 -20.59 7.30 -22.85
C PHE A 343 -21.79 6.75 -23.61
N SER A 344 -21.94 7.10 -24.89
CA SER A 344 -22.80 6.34 -25.80
C SER A 344 -22.12 5.03 -26.21
N ASP A 345 -22.87 4.05 -26.72
CA ASP A 345 -22.35 2.71 -27.03
C ASP A 345 -21.11 2.71 -27.93
N LYS A 346 -21.12 3.56 -28.98
CA LYS A 346 -19.96 3.69 -29.89
C LYS A 346 -18.73 4.24 -29.18
N VAL A 347 -18.90 5.19 -28.26
CA VAL A 347 -17.79 5.81 -27.51
C VAL A 347 -17.28 4.85 -26.44
N LYS A 348 -18.19 4.14 -25.75
CA LYS A 348 -17.88 3.06 -24.80
C LYS A 348 -17.05 1.97 -25.47
N ASP A 349 -17.44 1.51 -26.66
CA ASP A 349 -16.68 0.50 -27.41
C ASP A 349 -15.27 0.97 -27.75
N TYR A 350 -15.13 2.18 -28.30
CA TYR A 350 -13.83 2.77 -28.60
C TYR A 350 -12.97 2.91 -27.34
N TYR A 351 -13.55 3.40 -26.26
CA TYR A 351 -12.85 3.62 -25.00
C TYR A 351 -12.32 2.31 -24.43
N PHE A 352 -13.18 1.29 -24.32
CA PHE A 352 -12.80 -0.01 -23.79
C PHE A 352 -11.67 -0.65 -24.60
N LYS A 353 -11.74 -0.62 -25.94
CA LYS A 353 -10.65 -1.10 -26.81
C LYS A 353 -9.33 -0.36 -26.57
N ARG A 354 -9.40 0.95 -26.36
CA ARG A 354 -8.20 1.77 -26.08
C ARG A 354 -7.60 1.43 -24.72
N ILE A 355 -8.43 1.24 -23.70
CA ILE A 355 -7.99 0.83 -22.36
C ILE A 355 -7.43 -0.58 -22.36
N HIS A 356 -8.08 -1.52 -23.05
CA HIS A 356 -7.59 -2.89 -23.22
C HIS A 356 -6.15 -2.86 -23.75
N HIS A 357 -5.89 -2.19 -24.86
CA HIS A 357 -4.54 -2.05 -25.40
C HIS A 357 -3.54 -1.42 -24.41
N LEU A 358 -3.94 -0.38 -23.66
CA LEU A 358 -3.07 0.27 -22.69
C LEU A 358 -2.71 -0.63 -21.50
N ILE A 359 -3.60 -1.51 -21.06
CA ILE A 359 -3.34 -2.43 -19.94
C ILE A 359 -2.28 -3.47 -20.30
N ILE A 360 -2.33 -4.01 -21.53
CA ILE A 360 -1.33 -4.97 -22.02
C ILE A 360 0.07 -4.33 -22.03
N ILE A 361 0.17 -3.06 -22.42
CA ILE A 361 1.43 -2.32 -22.39
C ILE A 361 1.83 -1.92 -20.96
N TYR A 362 0.86 -1.53 -20.14
CA TYR A 362 1.07 -0.96 -18.81
C TYR A 362 0.22 -1.68 -17.75
N PRO A 363 0.65 -2.86 -17.24
CA PRO A 363 -0.14 -3.60 -16.26
C PRO A 363 -0.27 -2.88 -14.91
N TYR A 364 0.49 -1.80 -14.68
CA TYR A 364 0.25 -0.82 -13.60
C TYR A 364 -1.22 -0.36 -13.52
N LEU A 365 -1.93 -0.37 -14.66
CA LEU A 365 -3.32 0.07 -14.75
C LEU A 365 -4.33 -0.99 -14.29
N LEU A 366 -3.96 -2.27 -14.14
CA LEU A 366 -4.89 -3.35 -13.79
C LEU A 366 -5.72 -3.10 -12.52
N PRO A 367 -5.14 -2.60 -11.40
CA PRO A 367 -5.89 -2.41 -10.16
C PRO A 367 -7.05 -1.41 -10.23
N LEU A 368 -7.13 -0.58 -11.27
CA LEU A 368 -8.20 0.41 -11.41
C LEU A 368 -9.31 -0.02 -12.39
N ILE A 369 -9.13 -1.12 -13.11
CA ILE A 369 -10.00 -1.45 -14.26
C ILE A 369 -11.41 -1.84 -13.83
N GLU A 370 -11.55 -2.59 -12.74
CA GLU A 370 -12.88 -2.96 -12.22
C GLU A 370 -13.71 -1.70 -11.88
N GLU A 371 -13.18 -0.85 -10.99
CA GLU A 371 -13.91 0.29 -10.43
C GLU A 371 -14.02 1.49 -11.37
N ASN A 372 -13.05 1.69 -12.27
CA ASN A 372 -13.00 2.88 -13.11
C ASN A 372 -13.34 2.61 -14.59
N VAL A 373 -13.49 1.36 -15.01
CA VAL A 373 -13.78 1.02 -16.42
C VAL A 373 -14.91 0.01 -16.52
N ILE A 374 -14.80 -1.16 -15.91
CA ILE A 374 -15.79 -2.24 -16.05
C ILE A 374 -17.14 -1.83 -15.43
N LYS A 375 -17.16 -1.46 -14.15
CA LYS A 375 -18.39 -1.08 -13.44
C LYS A 375 -19.02 0.20 -14.01
N PRO A 376 -18.28 1.31 -14.22
CA PRO A 376 -18.90 2.55 -14.71
C PRO A 376 -19.43 2.46 -16.14
N LEU A 377 -18.83 1.61 -16.98
CA LEU A 377 -19.27 1.43 -18.36
C LEU A 377 -20.24 0.27 -18.52
N ASP A 378 -20.47 -0.56 -17.51
CA ASP A 378 -21.28 -1.78 -17.60
C ASP A 378 -20.80 -2.69 -18.75
N ILE A 379 -19.53 -3.10 -18.70
CA ILE A 379 -18.93 -3.93 -19.75
C ILE A 379 -19.46 -5.36 -19.68
N GLU A 380 -19.87 -5.89 -20.83
CA GLU A 380 -20.35 -7.27 -20.97
C GLU A 380 -19.27 -8.31 -20.67
N ASN A 381 -19.68 -9.42 -20.04
CA ASN A 381 -18.78 -10.50 -19.62
C ASN A 381 -17.91 -11.07 -20.75
N GLU A 382 -18.41 -11.18 -21.98
CA GLU A 382 -17.62 -11.69 -23.13
C GLU A 382 -16.41 -10.80 -23.42
N ARG A 383 -16.56 -9.48 -23.27
CA ARG A 383 -15.48 -8.51 -23.46
C ARG A 383 -14.49 -8.54 -22.31
N ILE A 384 -14.97 -8.73 -21.08
CA ILE A 384 -14.09 -8.90 -19.90
C ILE A 384 -13.28 -10.20 -20.04
N LYS A 385 -13.90 -11.28 -20.54
CA LYS A 385 -13.23 -12.54 -20.85
C LYS A 385 -12.13 -12.33 -21.89
N SER A 386 -12.44 -11.72 -23.04
CA SER A 386 -11.44 -11.43 -24.08
C SER A 386 -10.27 -10.58 -23.55
N LEU A 387 -10.56 -9.55 -22.76
CA LEU A 387 -9.53 -8.77 -22.06
C LEU A 387 -8.67 -9.63 -21.14
N SER A 388 -9.29 -10.54 -20.38
CA SER A 388 -8.59 -11.37 -19.40
C SER A 388 -7.74 -12.45 -20.07
N ASP A 389 -8.19 -12.99 -21.21
CA ASP A 389 -7.42 -13.92 -22.02
C ASP A 389 -6.17 -13.24 -22.58
N ASP A 390 -6.29 -12.03 -23.16
CA ASP A 390 -5.15 -11.27 -23.69
C ASP A 390 -4.14 -10.89 -22.57
N ILE A 391 -4.65 -10.50 -21.39
CA ILE A 391 -3.81 -10.24 -20.19
C ILE A 391 -3.07 -11.52 -19.77
N LEU A 392 -3.75 -12.66 -19.79
CA LEU A 392 -3.18 -13.94 -19.39
C LEU A 392 -2.07 -14.38 -20.35
N GLU A 393 -2.29 -14.31 -21.66
CA GLU A 393 -1.27 -14.66 -22.66
C GLU A 393 -0.02 -13.78 -22.54
N ASP A 394 -0.21 -12.45 -22.46
CA ASP A 394 0.90 -11.51 -22.25
C ASP A 394 1.63 -11.79 -20.93
N GLY A 395 0.85 -12.01 -19.87
CA GLY A 395 1.35 -12.32 -18.54
C GLY A 395 2.22 -13.57 -18.52
N ILE A 396 1.79 -14.66 -19.16
CA ILE A 396 2.56 -15.91 -19.28
C ILE A 396 3.83 -15.67 -20.10
N LYS A 397 3.71 -15.03 -21.27
CA LYS A 397 4.81 -14.77 -22.19
C LYS A 397 5.96 -13.99 -21.53
N TYR A 398 5.63 -12.98 -20.73
CA TYR A 398 6.62 -12.13 -20.07
C TYR A 398 6.82 -12.44 -18.58
N ARG A 399 6.23 -13.54 -18.07
CA ARG A 399 6.28 -13.96 -16.65
C ARG A 399 5.82 -12.89 -15.66
N ARG A 400 4.77 -12.14 -16.01
CA ARG A 400 4.20 -11.05 -15.19
C ARG A 400 3.07 -11.60 -14.31
N TYR A 401 3.40 -12.22 -13.19
CA TYR A 401 2.40 -12.83 -12.30
C TYR A 401 1.35 -11.83 -11.80
N ALA A 402 1.71 -10.57 -11.57
CA ALA A 402 0.73 -9.52 -11.25
C ALA A 402 -0.41 -9.44 -12.28
N ALA A 403 -0.09 -9.55 -13.58
CA ALA A 403 -1.07 -9.51 -14.65
C ALA A 403 -1.94 -10.78 -14.68
N ILE A 404 -1.29 -11.93 -14.58
CA ILE A 404 -1.96 -13.25 -14.50
C ILE A 404 -2.95 -13.29 -13.32
N ASN A 405 -2.53 -12.76 -12.17
CA ASN A 405 -3.35 -12.67 -10.97
C ASN A 405 -4.64 -11.85 -11.19
N TYR A 406 -4.57 -10.75 -11.93
CA TYR A 406 -5.78 -9.99 -12.29
C TYR A 406 -6.67 -10.70 -13.31
N ALA A 407 -6.10 -11.42 -14.29
CA ALA A 407 -6.88 -12.22 -15.23
C ALA A 407 -7.68 -13.33 -14.52
N LEU A 408 -7.03 -14.08 -13.62
CA LEU A 408 -7.68 -15.08 -12.76
C LEU A 408 -8.74 -14.44 -11.86
N TYR A 409 -8.42 -13.30 -11.25
CA TYR A 409 -9.38 -12.55 -10.43
C TYR A 409 -10.63 -12.16 -11.20
N PHE A 410 -10.49 -11.59 -12.41
CA PHE A 410 -11.66 -11.23 -13.22
C PHE A 410 -12.47 -12.46 -13.63
N ALA A 411 -11.82 -13.57 -13.99
CA ALA A 411 -12.51 -14.81 -14.29
C ALA A 411 -13.34 -15.34 -13.11
N LEU A 412 -12.77 -15.30 -11.90
CA LEU A 412 -13.46 -15.63 -10.66
C LEU A 412 -14.62 -14.67 -10.38
N LYS A 413 -14.41 -13.36 -10.57
CA LYS A 413 -15.40 -12.32 -10.25
C LYS A 413 -16.60 -12.32 -11.18
N PHE A 414 -16.34 -12.40 -12.47
CA PHE A 414 -17.35 -12.29 -13.52
C PHE A 414 -17.80 -13.66 -14.05
N LYS A 415 -17.29 -14.76 -13.47
CA LYS A 415 -17.73 -16.14 -13.67
C LYS A 415 -17.65 -16.60 -15.13
N PHE A 416 -16.45 -16.51 -15.71
CA PHE A 416 -16.16 -17.05 -17.03
C PHE A 416 -14.94 -17.97 -17.02
N LYS A 417 -14.82 -18.82 -18.03
CA LYS A 417 -13.62 -19.63 -18.27
C LYS A 417 -12.61 -18.84 -19.09
N LEU A 418 -11.34 -18.85 -18.66
CA LEU A 418 -10.20 -18.36 -19.42
C LEU A 418 -9.83 -19.35 -20.53
N ILE A 419 -9.00 -18.91 -21.46
CA ILE A 419 -8.28 -19.79 -22.40
C ILE A 419 -7.57 -20.94 -21.67
N GLU A 420 -7.53 -22.09 -22.32
CA GLU A 420 -6.93 -23.31 -21.76
C GLU A 420 -5.46 -23.08 -21.39
N THR A 421 -5.14 -23.29 -20.11
CA THR A 421 -3.84 -22.98 -19.52
C THR A 421 -3.50 -24.01 -18.44
N ASP A 422 -2.27 -24.52 -18.42
CA ASP A 422 -1.77 -25.43 -17.39
C ASP A 422 -1.38 -24.68 -16.10
N PHE A 423 -2.39 -24.22 -15.35
CA PHE A 423 -2.18 -23.50 -14.10
C PHE A 423 -1.49 -24.34 -13.03
N ILE A 424 -1.73 -25.65 -12.98
CA ILE A 424 -1.05 -26.56 -12.04
C ILE A 424 0.44 -26.64 -12.35
N GLY A 425 0.81 -26.89 -13.61
CA GLY A 425 2.20 -27.01 -14.03
C GLY A 425 2.98 -25.72 -13.80
N MET A 426 2.33 -24.57 -13.97
CA MET A 426 2.87 -23.26 -13.58
C MET A 426 3.03 -23.16 -12.05
N SER A 427 2.02 -23.57 -11.28
CA SER A 427 2.04 -23.52 -9.81
C SER A 427 3.16 -24.38 -9.20
N LYS A 428 3.56 -25.47 -9.86
CA LYS A 428 4.69 -26.32 -9.45
C LYS A 428 6.06 -25.65 -9.62
N LYS A 429 6.15 -24.54 -10.36
CA LYS A 429 7.42 -23.89 -10.76
C LYS A 429 7.54 -22.44 -10.35
N CYS A 430 6.44 -21.80 -9.96
CA CYS A 430 6.41 -20.39 -9.59
C CYS A 430 6.73 -20.18 -8.11
N GLU A 431 7.12 -18.96 -7.76
CA GLU A 431 7.29 -18.52 -6.37
C GLU A 431 6.21 -17.51 -5.94
N ASP A 432 5.11 -17.40 -6.71
CA ASP A 432 4.03 -16.43 -6.46
C ASP A 432 2.84 -17.12 -5.76
N CYS A 433 2.77 -16.99 -4.43
CA CYS A 433 1.72 -17.59 -3.62
C CYS A 433 0.31 -17.08 -4.01
N VAL A 434 0.17 -15.81 -4.41
CA VAL A 434 -1.12 -15.24 -4.82
C VAL A 434 -1.62 -15.93 -6.10
N PHE A 435 -0.74 -16.16 -7.06
CA PHE A 435 -1.04 -16.93 -8.27
C PHE A 435 -1.46 -18.36 -7.94
N MET A 436 -0.78 -19.03 -7.03
CA MET A 436 -1.14 -20.40 -6.62
C MET A 436 -2.54 -20.45 -5.99
N VAL A 437 -2.87 -19.49 -5.11
CA VAL A 437 -4.21 -19.40 -4.50
C VAL A 437 -5.27 -19.15 -5.56
N LEU A 438 -5.07 -18.17 -6.45
CA LEU A 438 -6.03 -17.83 -7.49
C LEU A 438 -6.23 -18.95 -8.50
N SER A 439 -5.15 -19.65 -8.86
CA SER A 439 -5.18 -20.81 -9.73
C SER A 439 -6.00 -21.95 -9.12
N PHE A 440 -5.76 -22.27 -7.85
CA PHE A 440 -6.56 -23.24 -7.11
C PHE A 440 -8.04 -22.86 -7.06
N LEU A 441 -8.36 -21.61 -6.73
CA LEU A 441 -9.75 -21.13 -6.67
C LEU A 441 -10.43 -21.23 -8.04
N TYR A 442 -9.71 -20.91 -9.13
CA TYR A 442 -10.22 -21.00 -10.48
C TYR A 442 -10.47 -22.45 -10.91
N ASP A 443 -9.51 -23.35 -10.70
CA ASP A 443 -9.62 -24.76 -11.06
C ASP A 443 -10.65 -25.49 -10.20
N LYS A 444 -10.84 -25.09 -8.94
CA LYS A 444 -11.91 -25.63 -8.09
C LYS A 444 -13.30 -25.46 -8.70
N ILE A 445 -13.50 -24.40 -9.49
CA ILE A 445 -14.77 -24.14 -10.19
C ILE A 445 -14.77 -24.78 -11.58
N ASN A 446 -13.65 -24.67 -12.32
CA ASN A 446 -13.64 -24.94 -13.75
C ASN A 446 -13.02 -26.28 -14.15
N ASN A 447 -12.14 -26.83 -13.32
CA ASN A 447 -11.32 -28.04 -13.55
C ASN A 447 -11.15 -28.85 -12.24
N PRO A 448 -12.22 -29.38 -11.62
CA PRO A 448 -12.17 -29.96 -10.28
C PRO A 448 -11.25 -31.20 -10.16
N ASP A 449 -10.95 -31.88 -11.27
CA ASP A 449 -10.01 -33.01 -11.31
C ASP A 449 -8.57 -32.60 -10.93
N ASN A 450 -8.25 -31.31 -11.02
CA ASN A 450 -6.95 -30.75 -10.69
C ASN A 450 -6.70 -30.60 -9.17
N ILE A 451 -7.74 -30.71 -8.35
CA ILE A 451 -7.69 -30.32 -6.93
C ILE A 451 -6.72 -31.17 -6.11
N GLU A 452 -6.62 -32.47 -6.41
CA GLU A 452 -5.70 -33.35 -5.68
C GLU A 452 -4.23 -32.96 -5.93
N GLN A 453 -3.90 -32.50 -7.15
CA GLN A 453 -2.54 -32.04 -7.44
C GLN A 453 -2.19 -30.75 -6.69
N TYR A 454 -3.15 -29.84 -6.49
CA TYR A 454 -2.93 -28.66 -5.63
C TYR A 454 -2.69 -29.07 -4.17
N LYS A 455 -3.42 -30.06 -3.67
CA LYS A 455 -3.19 -30.61 -2.33
C LYS A 455 -1.80 -31.23 -2.19
N GLU A 456 -1.33 -32.00 -3.18
CA GLU A 456 0.03 -32.55 -3.16
C GLU A 456 1.09 -31.44 -3.07
N ILE A 457 0.90 -30.33 -3.79
CA ILE A 457 1.80 -29.17 -3.71
C ILE A 457 1.74 -28.57 -2.30
N ALA A 458 0.55 -28.34 -1.76
CA ALA A 458 0.37 -27.75 -0.43
C ALA A 458 0.93 -28.63 0.70
N LEU A 459 0.75 -29.95 0.63
CA LEU A 459 1.30 -30.91 1.59
C LEU A 459 2.83 -30.90 1.59
N LYS A 460 3.46 -30.79 0.42
CA LYS A 460 4.92 -30.65 0.29
C LYS A 460 5.42 -29.34 0.90
N LEU A 461 4.78 -28.22 0.58
CA LEU A 461 5.17 -26.90 1.08
C LEU A 461 5.01 -26.77 2.61
N GLN A 462 3.97 -27.37 3.18
CA GLN A 462 3.77 -27.36 4.63
C GLN A 462 4.84 -28.15 5.40
N ALA A 463 5.45 -29.16 4.76
CA ALA A 463 6.49 -29.97 5.38
C ALA A 463 7.84 -29.25 5.47
N ASP A 464 8.05 -28.20 4.69
CA ASP A 464 9.24 -27.35 4.73
C ASP A 464 8.99 -26.09 5.57
N ILE A 465 9.83 -25.86 6.60
CA ILE A 465 9.64 -24.75 7.55
C ILE A 465 9.80 -23.38 6.89
N ILE A 466 10.67 -23.25 5.89
CA ILE A 466 10.94 -21.99 5.19
C ILE A 466 9.81 -21.71 4.21
N ASP A 467 9.38 -22.72 3.46
CA ASP A 467 8.34 -22.54 2.46
C ASP A 467 6.95 -22.39 3.09
N MET A 468 6.69 -23.03 4.24
CA MET A 468 5.39 -22.91 4.92
C MET A 468 5.00 -21.44 5.14
N ASP A 469 5.91 -20.61 5.63
CA ASP A 469 5.63 -19.20 5.93
C ASP A 469 5.50 -18.34 4.65
N LYS A 470 6.14 -18.73 3.54
CA LYS A 470 6.05 -18.02 2.24
C LYS A 470 4.82 -18.40 1.43
N TYR A 471 4.23 -19.55 1.71
CA TYR A 471 3.06 -20.08 0.99
C TYR A 471 1.87 -20.34 1.91
N TRP A 472 1.87 -19.76 3.12
CA TRP A 472 0.88 -20.07 4.15
C TRP A 472 -0.56 -19.89 3.67
N LEU A 473 -0.82 -18.86 2.85
CA LEU A 473 -2.16 -18.56 2.35
C LEU A 473 -2.63 -19.64 1.36
N PHE A 474 -1.75 -20.10 0.47
CA PHE A 474 -2.03 -21.22 -0.42
C PHE A 474 -2.28 -22.52 0.36
N ILE A 475 -1.37 -22.86 1.27
CA ILE A 475 -1.48 -24.05 2.13
C ILE A 475 -2.81 -24.02 2.90
N TYR A 476 -3.11 -22.89 3.53
CA TYR A 476 -4.32 -22.71 4.32
C TYR A 476 -5.59 -22.84 3.49
N GLU A 477 -5.66 -22.23 2.31
CA GLU A 477 -6.88 -22.25 1.49
C GLU A 477 -7.10 -23.61 0.80
N VAL A 478 -6.04 -24.34 0.46
CA VAL A 478 -6.11 -25.67 -0.20
C VAL A 478 -6.41 -26.80 0.78
N LEU A 479 -5.69 -26.86 1.90
CA LEU A 479 -5.77 -28.01 2.80
C LEU A 479 -7.01 -27.95 3.70
N THR A 480 -7.56 -29.12 3.97
CA THR A 480 -8.57 -29.33 5.00
C THR A 480 -7.96 -29.24 6.40
N LYS A 481 -8.81 -29.12 7.41
CA LYS A 481 -8.39 -29.10 8.81
C LYS A 481 -7.52 -30.31 9.19
N ASP A 482 -7.87 -31.50 8.71
CA ASP A 482 -7.20 -32.72 9.14
C ASP A 482 -5.83 -32.90 8.46
N GLU A 483 -5.66 -32.31 7.26
CA GLU A 483 -4.39 -32.28 6.50
C GLU A 483 -3.40 -31.21 7.00
N LEU A 484 -3.88 -30.15 7.66
CA LEU A 484 -3.01 -29.11 8.21
C LEU A 484 -2.13 -29.69 9.34
N LEU A 485 -0.88 -29.25 9.47
CA LEU A 485 0.01 -29.65 10.57
C LEU A 485 -0.06 -28.67 11.75
N ASP A 486 -0.20 -27.37 11.46
CA ASP A 486 -0.24 -26.34 12.50
C ASP A 486 -1.61 -26.30 13.19
N HIS A 487 -1.62 -26.55 14.51
CA HIS A 487 -2.78 -26.44 15.38
C HIS A 487 -3.50 -25.08 15.30
N GLN A 488 -2.78 -24.00 15.01
CA GLN A 488 -3.34 -22.65 14.89
C GLN A 488 -4.17 -22.53 13.61
N TYR A 489 -3.68 -23.07 12.50
CA TYR A 489 -4.48 -23.16 11.28
C TYR A 489 -5.70 -24.06 11.45
N LYS A 490 -5.58 -25.16 12.20
CA LYS A 490 -6.75 -25.99 12.56
C LYS A 490 -7.77 -25.20 13.36
N ALA A 491 -7.34 -24.37 14.31
CA ALA A 491 -8.21 -23.50 15.09
C ALA A 491 -8.91 -22.45 14.21
N LEU A 492 -8.19 -21.83 13.27
CA LEU A 492 -8.79 -20.91 12.29
C LEU A 492 -9.85 -21.61 11.43
N LYS A 493 -9.57 -22.83 10.92
CA LYS A 493 -10.54 -23.62 10.16
C LYS A 493 -11.78 -23.97 10.99
N ASN A 494 -11.62 -24.36 12.26
CA ASN A 494 -12.75 -24.59 13.18
C ASN A 494 -13.60 -23.31 13.35
N GLY A 495 -12.95 -22.16 13.44
CA GLY A 495 -13.58 -20.84 13.50
C GLY A 495 -14.17 -20.37 12.17
N ARG A 496 -14.11 -21.18 11.11
CA ARG A 496 -14.54 -20.84 9.74
C ARG A 496 -13.90 -19.56 9.21
N VAL A 497 -12.67 -19.30 9.60
CA VAL A 497 -11.89 -18.18 9.06
C VAL A 497 -11.56 -18.47 7.60
N THR A 498 -11.68 -17.46 6.75
CA THR A 498 -11.23 -17.48 5.37
C THR A 498 -10.57 -16.15 5.06
N PHE A 499 -9.58 -16.18 4.18
CA PHE A 499 -8.93 -14.97 3.70
C PHE A 499 -9.45 -14.53 2.33
N ILE A 500 -10.49 -15.20 1.82
CA ILE A 500 -11.10 -14.97 0.52
C ILE A 500 -12.48 -14.32 0.73
N LYS A 501 -12.72 -13.19 0.09
CA LYS A 501 -14.04 -12.54 0.06
C LYS A 501 -15.02 -13.43 -0.69
N THR A 502 -16.30 -13.34 -0.33
CA THR A 502 -17.36 -13.93 -1.15
C THR A 502 -17.44 -13.17 -2.47
N ILE A 503 -17.35 -13.89 -3.60
CA ILE A 503 -17.15 -13.31 -4.94
C ILE A 503 -18.43 -13.33 -5.76
#